data_AF-A0A9D5MJ15-F1
#
_entry.id   AF-A0A9D5MJ15-F1
#
_cell.length_a   1.000
_cell.length_b   1.000
_cell.length_c   1.000
_cell.angle_alpha   90.00
_cell.angle_beta   90.00
_cell.angle_gamma   90.00
#
_symmetry.space_group_name_H-M   'P 1'
#
loop_
_entity.id
_entity.type
_entity.pdbx_description
1 polymer ?
#
loop_
_entity_poly.entity_id
_entity_poly.type
_entity_poly.pdbx_seq_one_letter_code
_entity_poly.pdbx_strand_id
1 'polypeptide(L)'
;MQIDSIRNTSIVQNSMVHRNTAQADFRSIMNGNAESGSSHIVYLKKDDMLYSGGNGTGLSFYLKYAEDSTDENPRILAKGVDENGDEFEQIIDVKKVNPGNATLPEMRALEAYSGAPKRLGFSSLPMGTENVGLNQRQDFIGAFKKNVADMNTLGKYDMAQEYNKLMMFYMNVFKENESSMAFHAL
;
A
#
# COMPACT_ATOMS: atom_id res chain seq x y z
N MET A 1 -44.45 -75.50 13.57
CA MET A 1 -44.93 -74.12 13.76
C MET A 1 -44.24 -73.28 12.70
N GLN A 2 -45.00 -72.85 11.69
CA GLN A 2 -44.59 -71.88 10.68
C GLN A 2 -44.21 -70.55 11.35
N ILE A 3 -43.27 -69.78 10.80
CA ILE A 3 -43.52 -68.44 10.23
C ILE A 3 -42.50 -68.18 9.12
N ASP A 4 -43.02 -67.55 8.07
CA ASP A 4 -42.53 -67.35 6.72
C ASP A 4 -41.40 -66.32 6.52
N SER A 5 -40.78 -66.45 5.35
CA SER A 5 -39.98 -65.45 4.65
C SER A 5 -40.76 -64.15 4.40
N ILE A 6 -40.17 -62.99 4.71
CA ILE A 6 -40.52 -61.70 4.06
C ILE A 6 -39.23 -60.91 3.78
N ARG A 7 -39.04 -60.64 2.48
CA ARG A 7 -38.18 -59.58 1.93
C ARG A 7 -38.85 -58.22 2.20
N ASN A 8 -38.11 -57.18 2.56
CA ASN A 8 -38.40 -55.88 1.96
C ASN A 8 -37.20 -54.93 1.93
N THR A 9 -37.01 -54.37 0.75
CA THR A 9 -36.00 -53.43 0.28
C THR A 9 -36.33 -51.99 0.70
N SER A 10 -35.41 -51.06 0.35
CA SER A 10 -35.55 -49.58 0.25
C SER A 10 -34.81 -48.83 1.38
N ILE A 11 -33.99 -47.79 1.17
CA ILE A 11 -33.92 -46.76 0.12
C ILE A 11 -32.45 -46.29 -0.07
N VAL A 12 -32.06 -46.08 -1.32
CA VAL A 12 -30.91 -45.26 -1.73
C VAL A 12 -31.32 -43.79 -1.77
N GLN A 13 -30.60 -42.89 -1.10
CA GLN A 13 -30.44 -41.44 -1.36
C GLN A 13 -29.67 -40.80 -0.18
N ASN A 14 -28.75 -39.85 -0.29
CA ASN A 14 -28.23 -39.09 -1.43
C ASN A 14 -26.95 -38.34 -0.99
N SER A 15 -26.07 -38.08 -1.96
CA SER A 15 -25.29 -36.85 -2.17
C SER A 15 -24.44 -36.22 -1.06
N MET A 16 -23.11 -36.29 -1.28
CA MET A 16 -22.17 -35.15 -1.27
C MET A 16 -22.66 -33.81 -0.70
N VAL A 17 -22.26 -33.45 0.52
CA VAL A 17 -22.08 -32.05 0.95
C VAL A 17 -20.95 -31.96 1.98
N HIS A 18 -19.70 -32.07 1.55
CA HIS A 18 -18.60 -31.37 2.24
C HIS A 18 -18.45 -30.01 1.55
N ARG A 19 -19.40 -29.10 1.78
CA ARG A 19 -19.27 -27.70 1.36
C ARG A 19 -18.39 -26.98 2.37
N ASN A 20 -17.23 -26.52 1.88
CA ASN A 20 -16.19 -25.73 2.52
C ASN A 20 -16.69 -24.79 3.64
N THR A 21 -16.46 -25.19 4.89
CA THR A 21 -16.63 -24.36 6.10
C THR A 21 -15.89 -23.02 5.99
N ALA A 22 -14.69 -23.01 5.38
CA ALA A 22 -13.91 -21.79 5.13
C ALA A 22 -14.65 -20.72 4.29
N GLN A 23 -15.55 -21.12 3.40
CA GLN A 23 -16.33 -20.17 2.59
C GLN A 23 -17.51 -19.60 3.36
N ALA A 24 -18.09 -20.37 4.28
CA ALA A 24 -19.13 -19.89 5.20
C ALA A 24 -18.55 -18.93 6.24
N ASP A 25 -17.35 -19.24 6.76
CA ASP A 25 -16.63 -18.40 7.73
C ASP A 25 -16.26 -17.04 7.12
N PHE A 26 -15.75 -17.03 5.87
CA PHE A 26 -15.46 -15.80 5.14
C PHE A 26 -16.71 -14.94 4.91
N ARG A 27 -17.84 -15.55 4.56
CA ARG A 27 -19.11 -14.82 4.34
C ARG A 27 -19.68 -14.26 5.65
N SER A 28 -19.54 -14.97 6.76
CA SER A 28 -19.94 -14.49 8.08
C SER A 28 -19.12 -13.27 8.52
N ILE A 29 -17.81 -13.28 8.25
CA ILE A 29 -16.92 -12.14 8.53
C ILE A 29 -17.29 -10.94 7.65
N MET A 30 -17.58 -11.16 6.37
CA MET A 30 -18.00 -10.09 5.45
C MET A 30 -19.36 -9.48 5.83
N ASN A 31 -20.32 -10.31 6.26
CA ASN A 31 -21.63 -9.82 6.70
C ASN A 31 -21.56 -9.03 8.01
N GLY A 32 -20.64 -9.37 8.93
CA GLY A 32 -20.44 -8.62 10.18
C GLY A 32 -19.85 -7.22 9.99
N ASN A 33 -19.20 -6.95 8.84
CA ASN A 33 -18.62 -5.65 8.50
C ASN A 33 -19.53 -4.80 7.60
N ALA A 34 -20.65 -5.33 7.12
CA ALA A 34 -21.55 -4.61 6.21
C ALA A 34 -22.42 -3.53 6.90
N GLU A 35 -22.44 -3.50 8.25
CA GLU A 35 -23.24 -2.55 9.03
C GLU A 35 -22.51 -1.24 9.37
N SER A 36 -21.22 -1.12 9.03
CA SER A 36 -20.48 0.15 9.08
C SER A 36 -20.17 0.58 7.64
N GLY A 37 -21.07 1.37 7.05
CA GLY A 37 -21.17 1.65 5.61
C GLY A 37 -20.03 2.44 4.94
N SER A 38 -18.75 2.12 5.19
CA SER A 38 -17.65 2.59 4.34
C SER A 38 -17.30 1.51 3.30
N SER A 39 -17.74 1.72 2.06
CA SER A 39 -17.24 0.95 0.91
C SER A 39 -15.75 1.25 0.75
N HIS A 40 -14.89 0.26 0.98
CA HIS A 40 -13.45 0.42 0.79
C HIS A 40 -13.13 0.21 -0.70
N ILE A 41 -12.74 1.28 -1.40
CA ILE A 41 -12.29 1.19 -2.79
C ILE A 41 -10.84 0.72 -2.79
N VAL A 42 -10.55 -0.27 -3.62
CA VAL A 42 -9.20 -0.81 -3.80
C VAL A 42 -8.87 -0.82 -5.28
N TYR A 43 -7.78 -0.16 -5.65
CA TYR A 43 -7.24 -0.22 -7.00
C TYR A 43 -6.32 -1.44 -7.15
N LEU A 44 -6.55 -2.25 -8.18
CA LEU A 44 -5.66 -3.36 -8.53
C LEU A 44 -4.57 -2.88 -9.48
N LYS A 45 -3.32 -3.25 -9.19
CA LYS A 45 -2.16 -2.85 -10.00
C LYS A 45 -2.27 -3.43 -11.42
N LYS A 46 -2.07 -2.56 -12.42
CA LYS A 46 -1.92 -2.89 -13.84
C LYS A 46 -0.46 -2.70 -14.30
N ASP A 47 -0.15 -3.12 -15.51
CA ASP A 47 1.22 -3.08 -16.05
C ASP A 47 1.73 -1.64 -16.21
N ASP A 48 0.85 -0.71 -16.55
CA ASP A 48 1.16 0.71 -16.70
C ASP A 48 1.19 1.48 -15.37
N MET A 49 0.98 0.80 -14.24
CA MET A 49 1.00 1.39 -12.90
C MET A 49 2.34 1.18 -12.19
N LEU A 50 2.86 2.28 -11.65
CA LEU A 50 4.03 2.30 -10.78
C LEU A 50 3.70 1.80 -9.37
N TYR A 51 2.49 2.11 -8.90
CA TYR A 51 1.98 1.73 -7.58
C TYR A 51 0.46 1.59 -7.60
N SER A 52 -0.06 0.76 -6.71
CA SER A 52 -1.49 0.71 -6.38
C SER A 52 -1.64 0.23 -4.93
N GLY A 53 -2.40 0.96 -4.11
CA GLY A 53 -2.59 0.58 -2.72
C GLY A 53 -3.38 1.62 -1.92
N GLY A 54 -3.68 1.28 -0.66
CA GLY A 54 -4.25 2.21 0.32
C GLY A 54 -3.39 2.26 1.58
N ASN A 55 -3.79 3.09 2.54
CA ASN A 55 -3.00 3.33 3.76
C ASN A 55 -3.77 3.16 5.08
N GLY A 56 -5.00 2.63 5.02
CA GLY A 56 -5.83 2.33 6.19
C GLY A 56 -6.83 3.40 6.62
N THR A 57 -6.83 4.60 6.02
CA THR A 57 -7.81 5.67 6.34
C THR A 57 -9.06 5.68 5.47
N GLY A 58 -9.07 4.92 4.38
CA GLY A 58 -9.99 5.10 3.26
C GLY A 58 -9.30 5.62 2.01
N LEU A 59 -8.15 6.31 2.17
CA LEU A 59 -7.29 6.71 1.06
C LEU A 59 -6.79 5.47 0.31
N SER A 60 -7.15 5.39 -0.97
CA SER A 60 -6.67 4.38 -1.91
C SER A 60 -6.42 5.00 -3.26
N PHE A 61 -5.26 4.70 -3.85
CA PHE A 61 -4.85 5.33 -5.11
C PHE A 61 -3.86 4.47 -5.88
N TYR A 62 -3.67 4.82 -7.13
CA TYR A 62 -2.62 4.30 -7.98
C TYR A 62 -1.75 5.43 -8.52
N LEU A 63 -0.54 5.06 -8.97
CA LEU A 63 0.42 5.98 -9.59
C LEU A 63 0.77 5.50 -10.99
N LYS A 64 0.89 6.45 -11.93
CA LYS A 64 1.37 6.24 -13.30
C LYS A 64 2.24 7.42 -13.72
N TYR A 65 3.08 7.25 -14.73
CA TYR A 65 3.65 8.41 -15.41
C TYR A 65 2.53 9.25 -16.02
N ALA A 66 2.65 10.57 -15.90
CA ALA A 66 1.77 11.50 -16.60
C ALA A 66 2.06 11.47 -18.11
N GLU A 67 1.09 11.84 -18.94
CA GLU A 67 1.25 11.83 -20.41
C GLU A 67 2.36 12.77 -20.88
N ASP A 68 2.59 13.87 -20.16
CA ASP A 68 3.63 14.87 -20.42
C ASP A 68 4.94 14.61 -19.65
N SER A 69 5.07 13.45 -19.00
CA SER A 69 6.29 13.08 -18.27
C SER A 69 7.45 12.83 -19.22
N THR A 70 8.63 13.37 -18.89
CA THR A 70 9.89 13.10 -19.62
C THR A 70 10.98 12.65 -18.64
N ASP A 71 12.12 12.22 -19.15
CA ASP A 71 13.27 11.84 -18.30
C ASP A 71 13.86 13.07 -17.57
N GLU A 72 13.85 14.23 -18.23
CA GLU A 72 14.29 15.50 -17.65
C GLU A 72 13.28 16.04 -16.63
N ASN A 73 12.00 15.84 -16.87
CA ASN A 73 10.91 16.27 -16.01
C ASN A 73 9.96 15.10 -15.70
N PRO A 74 10.33 14.20 -14.78
CA PRO A 74 9.51 13.05 -14.45
C PRO A 74 8.29 13.52 -13.64
N ARG A 75 7.11 13.33 -14.23
CA ARG A 75 5.81 13.69 -13.64
C ARG A 75 4.99 12.43 -13.42
N ILE A 76 4.41 12.31 -12.23
CA ILE A 76 3.60 11.15 -11.84
C ILE A 76 2.17 11.60 -11.57
N LEU A 77 1.23 10.97 -12.25
CA LEU A 77 -0.20 11.07 -11.97
C LEU A 77 -0.54 10.19 -10.75
N ALA A 78 -1.13 10.79 -9.72
CA ALA A 78 -1.80 10.10 -8.65
C ALA A 78 -3.32 10.26 -8.80
N LYS A 79 -4.03 9.14 -8.88
CA LYS A 79 -5.50 9.12 -8.97
C LYS A 79 -6.08 8.08 -8.04
N GLY A 80 -7.18 8.43 -7.37
CA GLY A 80 -7.79 7.55 -6.39
C GLY A 80 -9.00 8.17 -5.71
N VAL A 81 -9.28 7.67 -4.51
CA VAL A 81 -10.22 8.28 -3.56
C VAL A 81 -9.50 8.65 -2.28
N ASP A 82 -9.90 9.76 -1.67
CA ASP A 82 -9.35 10.24 -0.40
C ASP A 82 -9.95 9.50 0.82
N GLU A 83 -9.59 9.92 2.02
CA GLU A 83 -10.12 9.36 3.28
C GLU A 83 -11.64 9.52 3.46
N ASN A 84 -12.29 10.43 2.72
CA ASN A 84 -13.73 10.64 2.75
C ASN A 84 -14.47 9.87 1.65
N GLY A 85 -13.72 9.24 0.73
CA GLY A 85 -14.27 8.55 -0.44
C GLY A 85 -14.45 9.44 -1.66
N ASP A 86 -13.99 10.69 -1.61
CA ASP A 86 -14.07 11.63 -2.73
C ASP A 86 -12.95 11.34 -3.74
N GLU A 87 -13.28 11.36 -5.03
CA GLU A 87 -12.30 11.17 -6.09
C GLU A 87 -11.29 12.31 -6.13
N PHE A 88 -10.01 11.97 -6.33
CA PHE A 88 -8.96 12.95 -6.53
C PHE A 88 -8.06 12.57 -7.70
N GLU A 89 -7.45 13.60 -8.28
CA GLU A 89 -6.43 13.48 -9.31
C GLU A 89 -5.40 14.61 -9.11
N GLN A 90 -4.11 14.26 -9.07
CA GLN A 90 -3.04 15.25 -8.97
C GLN A 90 -1.79 14.80 -9.74
N ILE A 91 -1.05 15.78 -10.25
CA ILE A 91 0.26 15.57 -10.87
C ILE A 91 1.35 15.93 -9.87
N ILE A 92 2.30 15.01 -9.70
CA ILE A 92 3.44 15.14 -8.80
C ILE A 92 4.70 15.34 -9.63
N ASP A 93 5.34 16.50 -9.48
CA ASP A 93 6.67 16.75 -10.01
C ASP A 93 7.69 16.08 -9.08
N VAL A 94 8.14 14.86 -9.43
CA VAL A 94 8.86 13.99 -8.48
C VAL A 94 10.18 14.60 -8.01
N LYS A 95 10.86 15.36 -8.90
CA LYS A 95 12.10 16.08 -8.56
C LYS A 95 11.91 17.18 -7.52
N LYS A 96 10.68 17.66 -7.30
CA LYS A 96 10.36 18.69 -6.31
C LYS A 96 9.90 18.11 -4.96
N VAL A 97 9.75 16.79 -4.85
CA VAL A 97 9.31 16.15 -3.61
C VAL A 97 10.39 16.31 -2.55
N ASN A 98 10.02 16.90 -1.41
CA ASN A 98 10.87 17.01 -0.23
C ASN A 98 10.48 15.95 0.82
N PRO A 99 11.30 14.90 1.05
CA PRO A 99 10.99 13.86 2.03
C PRO A 99 10.83 14.36 3.47
N GLY A 100 11.34 15.55 3.81
CA GLY A 100 11.12 16.18 5.11
C GLY A 100 9.77 16.89 5.26
N ASN A 101 9.00 17.04 4.17
CA ASN A 101 7.69 17.67 4.17
C ASN A 101 6.86 17.26 2.94
N ALA A 102 6.40 16.01 2.92
CA ALA A 102 5.67 15.44 1.79
C ALA A 102 4.34 14.80 2.22
N THR A 103 3.40 14.71 1.28
CA THR A 103 2.21 13.86 1.42
C THR A 103 2.56 12.40 1.13
N LEU A 104 1.67 11.48 1.52
CA LEU A 104 1.87 10.06 1.23
C LEU A 104 1.95 9.76 -0.28
N PRO A 105 1.07 10.31 -1.17
CA PRO A 105 1.23 10.12 -2.61
C PRO A 105 2.55 10.65 -3.16
N GLU A 106 3.02 11.81 -2.70
CA GLU A 106 4.33 12.37 -3.11
C GLU A 106 5.47 11.42 -2.74
N MET A 107 5.47 10.85 -1.54
CA MET A 107 6.50 9.89 -1.13
C MET A 107 6.40 8.56 -1.85
N ARG A 108 5.18 8.04 -2.12
CA ARG A 108 5.00 6.83 -2.93
C ARG A 108 5.45 7.04 -4.37
N ALA A 109 5.24 8.24 -4.93
CA ALA A 109 5.75 8.62 -6.24
C ALA A 109 7.28 8.67 -6.26
N LEU A 110 7.90 9.30 -5.26
CA LEU A 110 9.36 9.31 -5.11
C LEU A 110 9.93 7.89 -4.92
N GLU A 111 9.33 7.07 -4.07
CA GLU A 111 9.68 5.66 -3.85
C GLU A 111 9.67 4.87 -5.15
N ALA A 112 8.60 4.99 -5.95
CA ALA A 112 8.43 4.25 -7.18
C ALA A 112 9.39 4.75 -8.29
N TYR A 113 9.54 6.06 -8.43
CA TYR A 113 10.45 6.67 -9.41
C TYR A 113 11.92 6.35 -9.15
N SER A 114 12.36 6.51 -7.90
CA SER A 114 13.77 6.35 -7.54
C SER A 114 14.22 4.88 -7.47
N GLY A 115 13.29 3.93 -7.52
CA GLY A 115 13.61 2.51 -7.35
C GLY A 115 14.10 2.17 -5.95
N ALA A 116 13.57 2.86 -4.93
CA ALA A 116 14.00 2.70 -3.55
C ALA A 116 14.00 1.22 -3.13
N PRO A 117 15.10 0.71 -2.52
CA PRO A 117 15.23 -0.70 -2.22
C PRO A 117 14.14 -1.14 -1.25
N LYS A 118 13.43 -2.22 -1.56
CA LYS A 118 12.38 -2.76 -0.69
C LYS A 118 13.01 -3.59 0.41
N ARG A 119 12.55 -3.43 1.65
CA ARG A 119 13.09 -4.17 2.79
C ARG A 119 12.36 -5.50 2.93
N LEU A 120 12.96 -6.62 2.53
CA LEU A 120 12.41 -7.99 2.72
C LEU A 120 10.93 -8.16 2.27
N GLY A 121 10.51 -7.50 1.20
CA GLY A 121 9.12 -7.53 0.71
C GLY A 121 8.15 -6.55 1.41
N PHE A 122 8.65 -5.71 2.32
CA PHE A 122 7.91 -4.62 2.94
C PHE A 122 8.14 -3.27 2.25
N SER A 123 7.35 -2.28 2.63
CA SER A 123 7.48 -0.87 2.23
C SER A 123 8.90 -0.35 2.44
N SER A 124 9.39 0.52 1.54
CA SER A 124 10.65 1.24 1.76
C SER A 124 10.43 2.58 2.48
N LEU A 125 9.20 2.88 2.90
CA LEU A 125 8.84 4.02 3.75
C LEU A 125 8.98 3.69 5.25
N PRO A 126 9.22 4.69 6.12
CA PRO A 126 9.35 4.50 7.55
C PRO A 126 8.01 4.10 8.19
N MET A 127 8.09 3.31 9.26
CA MET A 127 6.93 2.94 10.06
C MET A 127 6.34 4.15 10.76
N GLY A 128 5.00 4.17 10.87
CA GLY A 128 4.26 5.26 11.52
C GLY A 128 3.92 6.43 10.59
N THR A 129 4.14 6.26 9.28
CA THR A 129 3.71 7.23 8.25
C THR A 129 2.48 6.79 7.46
N GLU A 130 1.92 5.64 7.83
CA GLU A 130 0.63 5.11 7.37
C GLU A 130 -0.51 5.76 8.16
N ASN A 131 -1.77 5.54 7.76
CA ASN A 131 -2.97 6.10 8.42
C ASN A 131 -3.05 7.63 8.44
N VAL A 132 -2.70 8.28 7.32
CA VAL A 132 -2.81 9.74 7.14
C VAL A 132 -3.73 10.13 5.99
N GLY A 133 -4.30 11.33 6.03
CA GLY A 133 -5.14 11.84 4.93
C GLY A 133 -4.35 12.16 3.66
N LEU A 134 -5.05 12.29 2.52
CA LEU A 134 -4.49 12.60 1.21
C LEU A 134 -3.52 13.79 1.23
N ASN A 135 -3.94 14.86 1.92
CA ASN A 135 -3.26 16.15 1.93
C ASN A 135 -2.37 16.35 3.16
N GLN A 136 -2.28 15.37 4.05
CA GLN A 136 -1.50 15.49 5.28
C GLN A 136 0.00 15.33 4.97
N ARG A 137 0.75 16.41 5.20
CA ARG A 137 2.22 16.40 5.03
C ARG A 137 2.92 15.88 6.28
N GLN A 138 4.00 15.14 6.09
CA GLN A 138 4.79 14.50 7.14
C GLN A 138 6.29 14.69 6.90
N ASP A 139 7.06 14.62 7.99
CA ASP A 139 8.52 14.53 7.96
C ASP A 139 8.95 13.05 7.95
N PHE A 140 9.11 12.48 6.75
CA PHE A 140 9.52 11.08 6.60
C PHE A 140 10.98 10.87 7.03
N ILE A 141 11.84 11.88 6.89
CA ILE A 141 13.23 11.81 7.38
C ILE A 141 13.26 11.73 8.91
N GLY A 142 12.46 12.55 9.58
CA GLY A 142 12.22 12.46 11.03
C GLY A 142 11.68 11.10 11.46
N ALA A 143 10.72 10.55 10.71
CA ALA A 143 10.17 9.21 10.98
C ALA A 143 11.23 8.11 10.86
N PHE A 144 12.11 8.14 9.85
CA PHE A 144 13.25 7.22 9.76
C PHE A 144 14.18 7.34 10.97
N LYS A 145 14.58 8.56 11.35
CA LYS A 145 15.43 8.78 12.54
C LYS A 145 14.82 8.18 13.79
N LYS A 146 13.51 8.36 13.98
CA LYS A 146 12.77 7.75 15.08
C LYS A 146 12.83 6.22 15.00
N ASN A 147 12.55 5.62 13.84
CA ASN A 147 12.61 4.16 13.69
C ASN A 147 14.01 3.60 13.95
N VAL A 148 15.08 4.28 13.51
CA VAL A 148 16.46 3.88 13.81
C VAL A 148 16.71 3.89 15.32
N ALA A 149 16.30 4.95 16.02
CA ALA A 149 16.44 5.05 17.47
C ALA A 149 15.66 3.94 18.19
N ASP A 150 14.38 3.74 17.83
CA ASP A 150 13.53 2.70 18.41
C ASP A 150 14.14 1.30 18.22
N MET A 151 14.63 0.99 17.01
CA MET A 151 15.26 -0.31 16.73
C MET A 151 16.56 -0.52 17.51
N ASN A 152 17.36 0.53 17.71
CA ASN A 152 18.56 0.46 18.55
C ASN A 152 18.20 0.19 20.02
N THR A 153 17.16 0.85 20.55
CA THR A 153 16.66 0.61 21.91
C THR A 153 16.17 -0.83 22.10
N LEU A 154 15.56 -1.41 21.07
CA LEU A 154 15.08 -2.80 21.08
C LEU A 154 16.20 -3.84 20.83
N GLY A 155 17.45 -3.41 20.64
CA GLY A 155 18.58 -4.30 20.29
C GLY A 155 18.49 -4.88 18.87
N LYS A 156 17.63 -4.34 18.00
CA LYS A 156 17.42 -4.77 16.62
C LYS A 156 18.32 -4.00 15.64
N TYR A 157 19.63 -4.12 15.82
CA TYR A 157 20.61 -3.31 15.09
C TYR A 157 20.56 -3.49 13.56
N ASP A 158 20.30 -4.70 13.06
CA ASP A 158 20.16 -4.94 11.62
C ASP A 158 19.01 -4.12 11.03
N MET A 159 17.86 -4.07 11.72
CA MET A 159 16.71 -3.26 11.28
C MET A 159 17.02 -1.77 11.37
N ALA A 160 17.75 -1.34 12.40
CA ALA A 160 18.20 0.05 12.52
C ALA A 160 19.10 0.45 11.34
N GLN A 161 20.03 -0.43 10.94
CA GLN A 161 20.88 -0.20 9.78
C GLN A 161 20.07 -0.12 8.48
N GLU A 162 19.08 -0.99 8.28
CA GLU A 162 18.22 -0.94 7.10
C GLU A 162 17.40 0.36 7.02
N TYR A 163 16.84 0.84 8.13
CA TYR A 163 16.17 2.15 8.15
C TYR A 163 17.14 3.30 7.86
N ASN A 164 18.37 3.22 8.37
CA ASN A 164 19.38 4.24 8.13
C ASN A 164 19.80 4.27 6.65
N LYS A 165 19.96 3.10 6.00
CA LYS A 165 20.24 3.00 4.56
C LYS A 165 19.14 3.65 3.72
N LEU A 166 17.86 3.37 4.03
CA LEU A 166 16.72 3.95 3.35
C LEU A 166 16.64 5.47 3.54
N MET A 167 16.87 5.95 4.76
CA MET A 167 16.93 7.38 5.05
C MET A 167 18.00 8.08 4.21
N MET A 168 19.23 7.53 4.18
CA MET A 168 20.32 8.09 3.38
C MET A 168 20.00 8.06 1.89
N PHE A 169 19.38 6.98 1.40
CA PHE A 169 18.93 6.88 0.01
C PHE A 169 18.00 8.05 -0.35
N TYR A 170 16.93 8.29 0.40
CA TYR A 170 16.00 9.39 0.12
C TYR A 170 16.64 10.77 0.26
N MET A 171 17.53 10.95 1.24
CA MET A 171 18.28 12.22 1.38
C MET A 171 19.20 12.47 0.18
N ASN A 172 19.82 11.43 -0.38
CA ASN A 172 20.68 11.57 -1.55
C ASN A 172 19.86 11.91 -2.81
N VAL A 173 18.76 11.18 -3.05
CA VAL A 173 17.83 11.49 -4.16
C VAL A 173 17.34 12.92 -4.08
N PHE A 174 16.95 13.39 -2.90
CA PHE A 174 16.51 14.78 -2.71
C PHE A 174 17.60 15.80 -3.07
N LYS A 175 18.83 15.61 -2.59
CA LYS A 175 19.97 16.49 -2.88
C LYS A 175 20.38 16.49 -4.36
N GLU A 176 20.35 15.34 -5.01
CA GLU A 176 20.62 15.19 -6.44
C GLU A 176 19.58 15.98 -7.26
N ASN A 177 18.30 15.86 -6.88
CA ASN A 177 17.22 16.61 -7.52
C ASN A 177 17.41 18.12 -7.33
N GLU A 178 17.71 18.61 -6.12
CA GLU A 178 17.99 20.03 -5.86
C GLU A 178 19.16 20.55 -6.71
N SER A 179 20.24 19.77 -6.79
CA SER A 179 21.44 20.13 -7.56
C SER A 179 21.16 20.20 -9.07
N SER A 180 20.39 19.25 -9.60
CA SER A 180 20.00 19.23 -11.02
C SER A 180 19.11 20.43 -11.39
N MET A 181 18.18 20.81 -10.52
CA MET A 181 17.31 21.97 -10.73
C MET A 181 18.09 23.28 -10.69
N ALA A 182 19.08 23.40 -9.80
CA ALA A 182 19.94 24.58 -9.73
C ALA A 182 20.80 24.76 -11.00
N PHE A 183 21.26 23.67 -11.62
CA PHE A 183 22.07 23.73 -12.84
C PHE A 183 21.27 24.19 -14.07
N HIS A 184 19.97 23.87 -14.14
CA HIS A 184 19.10 24.29 -15.25
C HIS A 184 18.52 25.71 -15.09
N ALA A 185 18.77 26.39 -13.97
CA ALA A 185 18.30 27.75 -13.71
C ALA A 185 19.35 28.85 -14.03
N LEU A 186 20.54 28.46 -14.51
CA LEU A 186 21.64 29.33 -14.94
C LEU A 186 21.73 29.39 -16.47
#